data_AF-A0A3B3WR25-F1
#
_entry.id   AF-A0A3B3WR25-F1
#
_cell.length_a   1.000
_cell.length_b   1.000
_cell.length_c   1.000
_cell.angle_alpha   90.00
_cell.angle_beta   90.00
_cell.angle_gamma   90.00
#
_symmetry.space_group_name_H-M   'P 1'
#
loop_
_entity.id
_entity.type
_entity.pdbx_description
1 polymer ?
#
loop_
_entity_poly.entity_id
_entity_poly.type
_entity_poly.pdbx_seq_one_letter_code
_entity_poly.pdbx_strand_id
1 'polypeptide(L)' 'MGAKIKIEYWLAQSIQGKFPDAEVTGFVGRRGSFEVEINEQLVFSKLETGGFPSADDILAAVHAAYDGKPVQKITKKN' A
#
# COMPACT_ATOMS: atom_id res chain seq x y z
N MET A 1 -11.43 7.33 -12.06
CA MET A 1 -11.73 6.76 -10.73
C MET A 1 -10.40 6.66 -10.01
N GLY A 2 -10.20 7.44 -8.94
CA GLY A 2 -8.95 7.39 -8.17
C GLY A 2 -8.96 6.23 -7.17
N ALA A 3 -7.78 5.68 -6.85
CA ALA A 3 -7.63 4.65 -5.82
C ALA A 3 -7.45 5.30 -4.44
N LYS A 4 -8.06 4.73 -3.40
CA LYS A 4 -7.84 5.12 -2.00
C LYS A 4 -6.77 4.25 -1.37
N ILE A 5 -5.73 4.86 -0.83
CA ILE A 5 -4.55 4.15 -0.31
C ILE A 5 -4.27 4.64 1.11
N LYS A 6 -4.23 3.73 2.07
CA LYS A 6 -3.79 4.02 3.44
C LYS A 6 -2.45 3.35 3.68
N ILE A 7 -1.44 4.13 4.04
CA ILE A 7 -0.06 3.67 4.21
C ILE A 7 0.72 4.62 5.11
N GLU A 8 1.74 4.15 5.82
CA GLU A 8 2.57 5.07 6.63
C GLU A 8 3.39 6.05 5.75
N TYR A 9 3.67 7.23 6.32
CA TYR A 9 4.14 8.44 5.62
C TYR A 9 5.35 8.28 4.69
N TRP A 10 6.30 7.38 4.99
CA TRP A 10 7.55 7.28 4.23
C TRP A 10 7.37 6.77 2.79
N LEU A 11 6.30 6.01 2.50
CA LEU A 11 6.00 5.53 1.15
C LEU A 11 4.94 6.38 0.44
N ALA A 12 4.21 7.21 1.19
CA ALA A 12 3.13 8.04 0.67
C ALA A 12 3.60 8.99 -0.44
N GLN A 13 4.75 9.63 -0.26
CA GLN A 13 5.31 10.57 -1.24
C GLN A 13 5.68 9.89 -2.57
N SER A 14 6.26 8.69 -2.51
CA SER A 14 6.60 7.91 -3.70
C SER A 14 5.37 7.50 -4.50
N ILE A 15 4.26 7.20 -3.82
CA ILE A 15 2.99 6.83 -4.44
C ILE A 15 2.33 8.07 -5.04
N GLN A 16 2.20 9.18 -4.31
CA GLN A 16 1.63 10.43 -4.82
C GLN A 16 2.38 10.96 -6.05
N GLY A 17 3.72 10.80 -6.11
CA GLY A 17 4.50 11.21 -7.28
C GLY A 17 4.19 10.40 -8.55
N LYS A 18 3.78 9.13 -8.41
CA LYS A 18 3.42 8.26 -9.54
C LYS A 18 1.92 8.26 -9.86
N PHE A 19 1.09 8.46 -8.84
CA PHE A 19 -0.37 8.45 -8.91
C PHE A 19 -0.90 9.71 -8.23
N PRO A 20 -0.86 10.88 -8.89
CA PRO A 20 -1.26 12.16 -8.30
C PRO A 20 -2.75 12.21 -7.94
N ASP A 21 -3.57 11.44 -8.65
CA ASP A 21 -5.01 11.29 -8.43
C ASP A 21 -5.35 10.24 -7.34
N ALA A 22 -4.35 9.60 -6.72
CA ALA A 22 -4.56 8.66 -5.63
C ALA A 22 -4.72 9.38 -4.28
N GLU A 23 -5.75 8.99 -3.52
CA GLU A 23 -5.98 9.51 -2.18
C GLU A 23 -5.10 8.73 -1.19
N VAL A 24 -3.91 9.27 -0.89
CA VAL A 24 -2.97 8.64 0.04
C VAL A 24 -3.14 9.23 1.44
N THR A 25 -3.58 8.39 2.38
CA THR A 25 -3.71 8.77 3.80
C THR A 25 -2.61 8.14 4.63
N GLY A 26 -1.79 8.98 5.26
CA GLY A 26 -0.80 8.61 6.26
C GLY A 26 -1.45 8.30 7.61
N PHE A 27 -1.31 7.08 8.12
CA PHE A 27 -1.65 6.77 9.52
C PHE A 27 -0.43 6.22 10.26
N VAL A 28 -0.38 6.46 11.57
CA VAL A 28 0.61 5.84 12.45
C VAL A 28 -0.08 4.65 13.10
N GLY A 29 0.36 3.44 12.73
CA GLY A 29 -0.21 2.20 13.23
C GLY A 29 0.27 1.85 14.64
N ARG A 30 0.01 0.60 15.05
CA ARG A 30 0.56 0.03 16.28
C ARG A 30 2.10 0.10 16.20
N ARG A 31 2.75 0.38 17.34
CA ARG A 31 4.21 0.47 17.37
C ARG A 31 4.86 -0.82 16.82
N GLY A 32 5.59 -0.68 15.71
CA GLY A 32 6.28 -1.80 15.03
C GLY A 32 5.50 -2.46 13.89
N SER A 33 4.20 -2.16 13.72
CA SER A 33 3.42 -2.61 12.56
C SER A 33 3.67 -1.72 11.36
N PHE A 34 3.44 -2.27 10.17
CA PHE A 34 3.37 -1.52 8.93
C PHE A 34 2.31 -2.19 8.08
N GLU A 35 1.25 -1.47 7.78
CA GLU A 35 0.08 -2.02 7.08
C GLU A 35 -0.24 -1.14 5.89
N VAL A 36 -0.68 -1.78 4.81
CA VAL A 36 -1.07 -1.10 3.59
C VAL A 36 -2.47 -1.57 3.25
N GLU A 37 -3.37 -0.61 3.11
CA GLU A 37 -4.74 -0.84 2.65
C GLU A 37 -4.95 -0.10 1.34
N ILE A 38 -5.56 -0.78 0.36
CA ILE A 38 -5.92 -0.20 -0.93
C ILE A 38 -7.39 -0.49 -1.15
N ASN A 39 -8.20 0.54 -1.40
CA ASN A 39 -9.65 0.46 -1.55
C ASN A 39 -10.30 -0.34 -0.40
N GLU A 40 -9.91 -0.05 0.84
CA GLU A 40 -10.43 -0.71 2.06
C GLU A 40 -10.07 -2.20 2.19
N GLN A 41 -9.18 -2.70 1.34
CA GLN A 41 -8.66 -4.06 1.42
C GLN A 41 -7.22 -4.03 1.97
N LEU A 42 -6.96 -4.78 3.04
CA LEU A 42 -5.61 -5.00 3.57
C LEU A 42 -4.78 -5.80 2.56
N VAL A 43 -3.86 -5.12 1.88
CA VAL A 43 -2.98 -5.74 0.87
C VAL A 43 -1.65 -6.19 1.46
N PHE A 44 -1.21 -5.60 2.57
CA PHE A 44 0.03 -6.00 3.24
C PHE A 44 -0.05 -5.73 4.74
N SER A 45 0.51 -6.65 5.53
CA SER A 45 0.80 -6.43 6.95
C SER A 45 2.18 -6.98 7.30
N LYS A 46 3.03 -6.10 7.84
CA LYS A 46 4.35 -6.47 8.36
C LYS A 46 4.25 -7.42 9.55
N LEU A 47 3.17 -7.38 10.31
CA LEU A 47 2.97 -8.32 11.41
C LEU A 47 2.74 -9.74 10.89
N GLU A 48 2.09 -9.88 9.72
CA GLU A 48 1.84 -11.17 9.08
C GLU A 48 3.08 -11.69 8.33
N THR A 49 3.79 -10.80 7.63
CA THR A 49 4.94 -11.18 6.77
C THR A 49 6.27 -11.19 7.53
N GLY A 50 6.36 -10.53 8.68
CA GLY A 50 7.56 -10.38 9.50
C GLY A 50 8.60 -9.40 8.95
N GLY A 51 8.29 -8.66 7.88
CA GLY A 51 9.23 -7.77 7.18
C GLY A 51 8.55 -6.55 6.54
N PHE A 52 9.33 -5.68 5.91
CA PHE A 52 8.78 -4.59 5.11
C PHE A 52 8.47 -5.08 3.68
N PRO A 53 7.45 -4.52 3.01
CA PRO A 53 7.18 -4.85 1.62
C PRO A 53 8.23 -4.21 0.71
N SER A 54 8.41 -4.76 -0.48
CA SER A 54 9.16 -4.05 -1.52
C SER A 54 8.32 -2.91 -2.08
N ALA A 55 8.97 -1.80 -2.47
CA ALA A 55 8.26 -0.67 -3.07
C ALA A 55 7.57 -1.08 -4.38
N ASP A 56 8.20 -1.94 -5.18
CA ASP A 56 7.64 -2.49 -6.41
C ASP A 56 6.36 -3.29 -6.19
N ASP A 57 6.29 -4.13 -5.15
CA ASP A 57 5.06 -4.88 -4.83
C ASP A 57 3.90 -3.94 -4.47
N ILE A 58 4.17 -2.90 -3.67
CA ILE A 58 3.15 -1.90 -3.33
C ILE A 58 2.69 -1.16 -4.58
N LEU A 59 3.61 -0.72 -5.44
CA LEU A 59 3.27 -0.01 -6.66
C LEU A 59 2.47 -0.87 -7.64
N ALA A 60 2.79 -2.15 -7.76
CA ALA A 60 2.03 -3.10 -8.57
C ALA A 60 0.60 -3.26 -8.05
N ALA A 61 0.41 -3.33 -6.72
CA ALA A 61 -0.91 -3.39 -6.09
C ALA A 61 -1.71 -2.09 -6.33
N VAL A 62 -1.06 -0.93 -6.18
CA VAL A 62 -1.69 0.37 -6.48
C VAL A 62 -2.09 0.47 -7.95
N HIS A 63 -1.23 0.05 -8.88
CA HIS A 63 -1.53 0.05 -10.30
C HIS A 63 -2.70 -0.88 -10.65
N ALA A 64 -2.77 -2.06 -10.03
CA ALA A 64 -3.88 -2.99 -10.21
C ALA A 64 -5.20 -2.36 -9.74
N ALA A 65 -5.21 -1.72 -8.56
CA ALA A 65 -6.37 -0.99 -8.06
C ALA A 65 -6.78 0.16 -8.98
N TYR A 66 -5.81 0.85 -9.59
CA TYR A 66 -6.03 1.91 -10.57
C TYR A 66 -6.69 1.42 -11.87
N ASP A 67 -6.26 0.24 -12.35
CA ASP A 67 -6.85 -0.43 -13.51
C ASP A 67 -8.25 -1.03 -13.22
N GLY A 68 -8.76 -0.93 -11.99
CA GLY A 68 -9.98 -1.60 -11.55
C GLY A 68 -9.82 -3.12 -11.45
N LYS A 69 -8.58 -3.62 -11.42
CA LYS A 69 -8.27 -5.04 -11.22
C LYS A 69 -8.29 -5.39 -9.73
N PRO A 70 -8.54 -6.66 -9.38
CA PRO A 70 -8.46 -7.11 -8.00
C PRO A 70 -7.04 -6.94 -7.47
N VAL A 71 -6.92 -6.29 -6.30
CA VAL A 71 -5.66 -6.14 -5.58
C VAL A 71 -5.32 -7.45 -4.89
N GLN A 72 -4.09 -7.93 -5.08
CA GLN A 72 -3.61 -9.17 -4.47
C GLN A 72 -2.86 -8.88 -3.17
N LYS A 73 -2.99 -9.79 -2.20
CA LYS A 73 -2.27 -9.71 -0.94
C LYS A 73 -0.79 -10.00 -1.17
N ILE A 74 0.06 -9.09 -0.71
CA ILE A 74 1.51 -9.21 -0.80
C ILE A 74 1.97 -10.03 0.41
N THR A 75 2.44 -11.25 0.15
CA THR A 75 2.98 -12.17 1.16
C THR A 75 4.49 -12.34 1.04
N LYS A 76 5.10 -11.68 0.06
CA LYS A 76 6.52 -11.75 -0.22
C LYS A 76 7.29 -10.92 0.81
N LYS A 77 8.39 -11.48 1.30
CA LYS A 77 9.36 -10.83 2.19
C LYS A 77 10.65 -10.60 1.42
N ASN A 78 11.29 -9.46 1.66
CA ASN A 78 12.63 -9.14 1.17
C ASN A 78 13.56 -8.84 2.35
#